data_AF-X1HAX4-F1
#
_entry.id   AF-X1HAX4-F1
#
_cell.length_a   1.000
_cell.length_b   1.000
_cell.length_c   1.000
_cell.angle_alpha   90.00
_cell.angle_beta   90.00
_cell.angle_gamma   90.00
#
_symmetry.space_group_name_H-M   'P 1'
#
loop_
_entity.id
_entity.type
_entity.pdbx_description
1 polymer ?
#
loop_
_entity_poly.entity_id
_entity_poly.type
_entity_poly.pdbx_seq_one_letter_code
_entity_poly.pdbx_strand_id
1 'polypeptide(L)'
;HLVLPNRLAGTQEVVRFLSQEVSTDTYLNIIAQYRPCYKAFDIPQLARPINRQEFLEAIDLAHQQGLYRLDKVYTSLPLNLVSR
;
A
#
# COMPACT_ATOMS: atom_id res chain seq x y z
N HIS A 1 6.24 2.96 -1.19
CA HIS A 1 5.17 3.00 -0.18
C HIS A 1 4.75 1.59 0.20
N LEU A 2 5.07 1.15 1.42
CA LEU A 2 4.67 -0.17 1.92
C LEU A 2 3.25 -0.10 2.49
N VAL A 3 2.36 -0.97 2.03
CA VAL A 3 1.01 -1.07 2.60
C VAL A 3 1.05 -1.92 3.87
N LEU A 4 0.39 -1.43 4.92
CA LEU A 4 0.24 -2.11 6.21
C LEU A 4 -1.22 -2.47 6.47
N PRO A 5 -1.47 -3.53 7.26
CA PRO A 5 -2.82 -3.89 7.68
C PRO A 5 -3.47 -2.73 8.45
N ASN A 6 -4.80 -2.68 8.42
CA ASN A 6 -5.62 -1.71 9.14
C ASN A 6 -5.28 -0.25 8.80
N ARG A 7 -4.83 0.01 7.56
CA ARG A 7 -4.50 1.35 7.05
C ARG A 7 -3.41 2.08 7.84
N LEU A 8 -2.58 1.34 8.58
CA LEU A 8 -1.56 1.92 9.45
C LEU A 8 -0.41 2.62 8.70
N ALA A 9 -0.28 2.39 7.39
CA ALA A 9 0.79 2.97 6.59
C ALA A 9 0.65 4.47 6.35
N GLY A 10 -0.49 5.11 6.70
CA GLY A 10 -0.72 6.53 6.43
C GLY A 10 -0.71 6.85 4.93
N THR A 11 -1.27 5.95 4.11
CA THR A 11 -1.18 6.06 2.64
C THR A 11 -1.73 7.39 2.14
N GLN A 12 -2.85 7.84 2.67
CA GLN A 12 -3.53 9.07 2.24
C GLN A 12 -2.63 10.30 2.44
N GLU A 13 -1.96 10.40 3.58
CA GLU A 13 -1.06 11.49 3.90
C GLU A 13 0.17 11.46 3.00
N VAL A 14 0.74 10.27 2.77
CA VAL A 14 1.92 10.10 1.92
C VAL A 14 1.62 10.47 0.47
N VAL A 15 0.52 9.98 -0.11
CA VAL A 15 0.19 10.30 -1.50
C VAL A 15 -0.18 11.77 -1.68
N ARG A 16 -0.82 12.40 -0.69
CA ARG A 16 -1.10 13.83 -0.69
C ARG A 16 0.19 14.66 -0.63
N PHE A 17 1.13 14.29 0.24
CA PHE A 17 2.42 14.94 0.31
C PHE A 17 3.17 14.84 -1.02
N LEU A 18 3.21 13.65 -1.62
CA LEU A 18 3.90 13.45 -2.91
C LEU A 18 3.27 14.29 -4.03
N SER A 19 1.94 14.36 -4.10
CA SER A 19 1.27 15.13 -5.16
C SER A 19 1.39 16.65 -4.97
N GLN A 20 1.31 17.13 -3.73
CA GLN A 20 1.25 18.57 -3.43
C GLN A 20 2.62 19.21 -3.27
N GLU A 21 3.56 18.51 -2.63
CA GLU A 21 4.84 19.09 -2.22
C GLU A 21 6.01 18.61 -3.10
N VAL A 22 5.87 17.48 -3.79
CA VAL A 22 6.92 16.92 -4.65
C VAL A 22 6.58 17.12 -6.12
N SER A 23 5.63 16.36 -6.66
CA SER A 23 5.13 16.45 -8.04
C SER A 23 4.09 15.36 -8.30
N THR A 24 3.06 15.65 -9.10
CA THR A 24 2.15 14.63 -9.65
C THR A 24 2.82 13.67 -10.64
N ASP A 25 3.99 14.04 -11.19
CA ASP A 25 4.81 13.19 -12.07
C ASP A 25 5.77 12.26 -11.29
N THR A 26 5.64 12.20 -9.96
CA THR A 26 6.48 11.34 -9.13
C THR A 26 6.22 9.87 -9.41
N TYR A 27 7.30 9.11 -9.66
CA TYR A 27 7.23 7.66 -9.73
C TYR A 27 7.02 7.06 -8.34
N LEU A 28 5.98 6.23 -8.18
CA LEU A 28 5.60 5.67 -6.89
C LEU A 28 5.45 4.15 -6.97
N ASN A 29 6.26 3.43 -6.18
CA ASN A 29 6.05 2.00 -5.98
C ASN A 29 5.15 1.74 -4.77
N ILE A 30 3.97 1.13 -4.96
CA ILE A 30 3.07 0.70 -3.90
C ILE A 30 3.23 -0.81 -3.71
N ILE A 31 3.66 -1.23 -2.51
CA ILE A 31 4.17 -2.59 -2.28
C ILE A 31 3.30 -3.34 -1.28
N ALA A 32 2.93 -4.58 -1.65
CA ALA A 32 2.08 -5.50 -0.91
C ALA A 32 2.84 -6.56 -0.06
N GLN A 33 4.08 -6.26 0.32
CA GLN A 33 5.03 -7.26 0.81
C GLN A 33 5.12 -7.36 2.35
N TYR A 34 4.22 -6.70 3.08
CA TYR A 34 4.21 -6.81 4.54
C TYR A 34 3.89 -8.25 4.99
N ARG A 35 4.73 -8.75 5.91
CA ARG A 35 4.61 -10.06 6.55
C ARG A 35 4.87 -9.86 8.05
N PRO A 36 3.87 -10.12 8.93
CA PRO A 36 4.08 -10.04 10.37
C PRO A 36 5.20 -10.98 10.80
N CYS A 37 6.11 -10.49 11.64
CA CYS A 37 7.19 -11.27 12.20
C CYS A 37 7.54 -10.78 13.61
N TYR A 38 8.13 -11.67 14.42
CA TYR A 38 8.61 -11.36 15.77
C TYR A 38 7.51 -10.66 16.61
N LYS A 39 7.79 -9.46 17.15
CA LYS A 39 6.86 -8.67 17.98
C LYS A 39 5.64 -8.11 17.24
N ALA A 40 5.54 -8.27 15.92
CA ALA A 40 4.33 -7.86 15.20
C ALA A 40 3.08 -8.61 15.70
N PHE A 41 3.24 -9.83 16.20
CA PHE A 41 2.14 -10.61 16.78
C PHE A 41 1.67 -10.07 18.15
N ASP A 42 2.49 -9.27 18.84
CA ASP A 42 2.12 -8.62 20.09
C ASP A 42 1.29 -7.35 19.87
N ILE A 43 1.23 -6.86 18.62
CA ILE A 43 0.50 -5.65 18.22
C ILE A 43 -0.67 -6.09 17.34
N PRO A 44 -1.91 -6.17 17.86
CA PRO A 44 -3.05 -6.73 17.13
C PRO A 44 -3.27 -6.11 15.75
N GLN A 45 -3.00 -4.81 15.60
CA GLN A 45 -3.18 -4.10 14.34
C GLN A 45 -2.12 -4.44 13.29
N LEU A 46 -0.98 -5.03 13.68
CA LEU A 46 0.11 -5.48 12.81
C LEU A 46 0.18 -7.01 12.65
N ALA A 47 -0.57 -7.76 13.46
CA ALA A 47 -0.48 -9.21 13.61
C ALA A 47 -1.06 -10.03 12.43
N ARG A 48 -1.32 -9.40 11.27
CA ARG A 48 -1.79 -10.10 10.07
C ARG A 48 -1.16 -9.54 8.78
N PRO A 49 -1.06 -10.33 7.72
CA PRO A 49 -0.77 -9.81 6.39
C PRO A 49 -1.85 -8.82 5.93
N ILE A 50 -1.52 -8.03 4.91
CA ILE A 50 -2.49 -7.18 4.23
C ILE A 50 -3.49 -8.02 3.43
N ASN A 51 -4.71 -7.49 3.27
CA ASN A 51 -5.70 -8.05 2.36
C ASN A 51 -5.73 -7.31 1.01
N ARG A 52 -6.53 -7.81 0.06
CA ARG A 52 -6.59 -7.28 -1.32
C ARG A 52 -7.16 -5.87 -1.33
N GLN A 53 -8.19 -5.64 -0.53
CA GLN A 53 -8.89 -4.36 -0.48
C GLN A 53 -7.97 -3.24 0.01
N GLU A 54 -7.13 -3.50 1.01
CA GLU A 54 -6.16 -2.53 1.53
C GLU A 54 -5.12 -2.13 0.48
N PHE A 55 -4.69 -3.08 -0.35
CA PHE A 55 -3.77 -2.80 -1.44
C PHE A 55 -4.43 -1.98 -2.55
N LEU A 56 -5.65 -2.35 -2.96
CA LEU A 56 -6.40 -1.61 -3.97
C LEU A 56 -6.74 -0.19 -3.52
N GLU A 57 -7.17 -0.04 -2.27
CA GLU A 57 -7.41 1.27 -1.67
C GLU A 57 -6.16 2.16 -1.71
N ALA A 58 -4.97 1.60 -1.47
CA ALA A 58 -3.73 2.35 -1.57
C ALA A 58 -3.47 2.85 -3.01
N ILE A 59 -3.79 2.04 -4.03
CA ILE A 59 -3.71 2.43 -5.44
C ILE A 59 -4.74 3.53 -5.75
N ASP A 60 -5.98 3.35 -5.31
CA ASP A 60 -7.07 4.31 -5.54
C ASP A 60 -6.75 5.67 -4.91
N LEU A 61 -6.21 5.69 -3.69
CA LEU A 61 -5.76 6.92 -3.03
C LEU A 61 -4.68 7.63 -3.84
N ALA A 62 -3.69 6.90 -4.39
CA ALA A 62 -2.66 7.49 -5.24
C ALA A 62 -3.26 8.12 -6.50
N HIS A 63 -4.16 7.41 -7.18
CA HIS A 63 -4.86 7.93 -8.36
C HIS A 63 -5.73 9.15 -8.05
N GLN A 64 -6.42 9.18 -6.90
CA GLN A 64 -7.20 10.33 -6.45
C GLN A 64 -6.34 11.58 -6.21
N GLN A 65 -5.06 11.41 -5.90
CA GLN A 65 -4.09 12.50 -5.77
C GLN A 65 -3.35 12.83 -7.08
N GLY A 66 -3.72 12.20 -8.20
CA GLY A 66 -3.11 12.44 -9.51
C GLY A 66 -1.77 11.73 -9.74
N LEU A 67 -1.39 10.77 -8.89
CA LEU A 67 -0.17 9.98 -9.05
C LEU A 67 -0.44 8.75 -9.92
N TYR A 68 -0.16 8.86 -11.21
CA TYR A 68 -0.42 7.79 -12.20
C TYR A 68 0.81 6.97 -12.58
N ARG A 69 2.02 7.44 -12.26
CA ARG A 69 3.28 6.75 -12.55
C ARG A 69 3.60 5.71 -11.47
N LEU A 70 2.70 4.73 -11.35
CA LEU A 70 2.88 3.64 -10.41
C LEU A 70 3.80 2.56 -10.99
N ASP A 71 4.63 1.96 -10.13
CA ASP A 71 5.42 0.79 -10.50
C ASP A 71 4.51 -0.30 -11.06
N LYS A 72 4.94 -0.94 -12.16
CA LYS A 72 4.14 -2.00 -12.76
C LYS A 72 3.95 -3.07 -11.71
N VAL A 73 2.70 -3.43 -11.43
CA VAL A 73 2.37 -4.56 -10.57
C VAL A 73 2.80 -5.83 -11.29
N TYR A 74 4.10 -6.14 -11.29
CA TYR A 74 4.60 -7.46 -11.63
C TYR A 74 4.04 -8.37 -10.55
N THR A 75 3.02 -9.13 -10.93
CA THR A 75 2.18 -9.98 -10.09
C THR A 75 3.02 -10.87 -9.16
N SER A 76 3.30 -10.34 -7.99
CA SER A 76 3.54 -11.08 -6.76
C SER A 76 2.45 -10.71 -5.75
N LEU A 77 1.21 -10.54 -6.23
CA LEU A 77 0.05 -10.75 -5.36
C LEU A 77 0.24 -12.16 -4.78
N PRO A 78 0.45 -12.35 -3.46
CA PRO A 78 0.41 -13.68 -2.89
C PRO A 78 -0.88 -14.35 -3.37
N LEU A 79 -0.82 -15.62 -3.78
CA LEU A 79 -1.94 -16.39 -4.36
C LEU A 79 -3.27 -16.20 -3.59
N ASN A 80 -3.19 -15.94 -2.29
CA ASN A 80 -4.29 -15.65 -1.38
C ASN A 80 -5.04 -14.33 -1.67
N LEU A 81 -4.53 -13.47 -2.56
CA LEU A 81 -5.17 -12.22 -3.01
C LEU A 81 -5.71 -12.34 -4.45
N VAL A 82 -5.50 -13.47 -5.11
CA VAL A 82 -5.96 -13.76 -6.48
C VAL A 82 -7.20 -14.68 -6.48
N SER A 83 -7.64 -15.18 -5.32
CA SER A 83 -8.78 -16.11 -5.24
C SER A 83 -9.87 -15.64 -4.27
N ARG A 84 -10.85 -14.92 -4.82
CA ARG A 84 -12.32 -15.12 -4.74
C ARG A 84 -13.03 -13.95 -5.41
#